data_AF-A0A967LQM9-F1
#
_entry.id   AF-A0A967LQM9-F1
#
_cell.length_a   1.000
_cell.length_b   1.000
_cell.length_c   1.000
_cell.angle_alpha   90.00
_cell.angle_beta   90.00
_cell.angle_gamma   90.00
#
_symmetry.space_group_name_H-M   'P 1'
#
loop_
_entity.id
_entity.type
_entity.pdbx_description
1 polymer ?
#
loop_
_entity_poly.entity_id
_entity_poly.type
_entity_poly.pdbx_seq_one_letter_code
_entity_poly.pdbx_strand_id
1 'polypeptide(L)'
;MEILVVGVLAVVAIAAVAYPLVSGRDGLDEAALDTEVDRYRTALREGTLCPECLAANPPGSRYCAECGTGLEPGDAERDDGGAS
;
A
#
# COMPACT_ATOMS: atom_id res chain seq x y z
N MET A 1 -32.93 -25.94 26.31
CA MET A 1 -31.82 -26.43 25.48
C MET A 1 -31.81 -25.74 24.12
N GLU A 2 -32.91 -25.75 23.37
CA GLU A 2 -33.05 -25.06 22.08
C GLU A 2 -32.75 -23.55 22.14
N ILE A 3 -33.35 -22.82 23.11
CA ILE A 3 -33.10 -21.38 23.30
C ILE A 3 -31.62 -21.09 23.60
N LEU A 4 -30.95 -21.97 24.34
CA LEU A 4 -29.53 -21.82 24.67
C LEU A 4 -28.66 -22.01 23.42
N VAL A 5 -28.99 -22.99 22.57
CA VAL A 5 -28.29 -23.23 21.31
C VAL A 5 -28.45 -22.03 20.36
N VAL A 6 -29.68 -21.53 20.20
CA VAL A 6 -29.95 -20.35 19.36
C VAL A 6 -29.23 -19.12 19.91
N GLY A 7 -29.22 -18.92 21.22
CA GLY A 7 -28.51 -17.82 21.86
C GLY A 7 -26.99 -17.88 21.63
N VAL A 8 -26.38 -19.06 21.79
CA VAL A 8 -24.94 -19.25 21.54
C VAL A 8 -24.61 -19.02 20.06
N LEU A 9 -25.41 -19.56 19.14
CA LEU A 9 -25.21 -19.34 17.71
C LEU A 9 -25.32 -17.86 17.32
N ALA A 10 -26.27 -17.13 17.90
CA ALA A 10 -26.41 -15.70 17.69
C ALA A 10 -25.18 -14.92 18.18
N VAL A 11 -24.68 -15.23 19.38
CA VAL A 11 -23.47 -14.59 19.93
C VAL A 11 -22.25 -14.89 19.07
N VAL A 12 -22.08 -16.14 18.63
CA VAL A 12 -20.98 -16.54 17.74
C VAL A 12 -21.07 -15.81 16.40
N ALA A 13 -22.26 -15.71 15.81
CA ALA A 13 -22.46 -14.99 14.56
C ALA A 13 -22.18 -13.48 14.71
N ILE A 14 -22.66 -12.86 15.79
CA ILE A 14 -22.37 -11.46 16.10
C ILE A 14 -20.88 -11.25 16.30
N ALA A 15 -20.23 -12.13 17.07
CA ALA A 15 -18.78 -12.06 17.28
C ALA A 15 -18.03 -12.22 15.95
N ALA A 16 -18.40 -13.16 15.10
CA ALA A 16 -17.73 -13.35 13.79
C ALA A 16 -17.82 -12.09 12.90
N VAL A 17 -18.92 -11.33 12.97
CA VAL A 17 -19.11 -10.09 12.20
C VAL A 17 -18.44 -8.89 12.88
N ALA A 18 -18.52 -8.79 14.20
CA ALA A 18 -18.01 -7.65 14.97
C ALA A 18 -16.51 -7.75 15.27
N TYR A 19 -15.97 -8.96 15.42
CA TYR A 19 -14.57 -9.21 15.70
C TYR A 19 -13.63 -8.55 14.69
N PRO A 20 -13.78 -8.68 13.35
CA PRO A 20 -12.88 -8.03 12.40
C PRO A 20 -12.92 -6.49 12.42
N LEU A 21 -14.01 -5.90 12.95
CA LEU A 21 -14.13 -4.46 13.15
C LEU A 21 -13.43 -3.98 14.43
N VAL A 22 -13.44 -4.82 15.48
CA VAL A 22 -12.85 -4.48 16.80
C VAL A 22 -11.38 -4.86 16.86
N SER A 23 -11.00 -5.99 16.27
CA SER A 23 -9.65 -6.54 16.31
C SER A 23 -8.73 -5.97 15.24
N GLY A 24 -9.12 -4.86 14.57
CA GLY A 24 -8.29 -4.11 13.63
C GLY A 24 -7.36 -4.99 12.80
N ARG A 25 -7.91 -5.89 11.97
CA ARG A 25 -7.20 -6.73 10.97
C ARG A 25 -5.68 -6.84 11.22
N ASP A 26 -5.26 -7.72 12.14
CA ASP A 26 -3.85 -8.10 12.39
C ASP A 26 -3.13 -8.76 11.18
N GLY A 27 -3.56 -8.54 9.94
CA GLY A 27 -3.04 -9.25 8.77
C GLY A 27 -1.99 -8.49 7.96
N LEU A 28 -2.08 -7.17 7.90
CA LEU A 28 -1.21 -6.31 7.12
C LEU A 28 -1.17 -4.98 7.86
N ASP A 29 0.02 -4.55 8.28
CA ASP A 29 0.20 -3.20 8.81
C ASP A 29 -0.20 -2.22 7.69
N GLU A 30 -1.43 -1.71 7.75
CA GLU A 30 -2.03 -0.87 6.71
C GLU A 30 -1.15 0.37 6.46
N ALA A 31 -0.52 0.88 7.52
CA ALA A 31 0.43 1.97 7.43
C ALA A 31 1.72 1.58 6.67
N ALA A 32 2.21 0.34 6.85
CA ALA A 32 3.38 -0.15 6.12
C ALA A 32 3.08 -0.36 4.63
N LEU A 33 1.89 -0.85 4.29
CA LEU A 33 1.46 -0.98 2.90
C LEU A 33 1.32 0.39 2.22
N ASP A 34 0.69 1.35 2.89
CA ASP A 34 0.57 2.71 2.37
C ASP A 34 1.95 3.34 2.14
N THR A 35 2.89 3.12 3.07
CA THR A 35 4.29 3.57 2.92
C THR A 35 4.96 2.96 1.69
N GLU A 36 4.79 1.65 1.46
CA GLU A 36 5.36 0.97 0.30
C GLU A 36 4.74 1.47 -1.01
N VAL A 37 3.42 1.61 -1.05
CA VAL A 37 2.72 2.13 -2.24
C VAL A 37 3.18 3.56 -2.57
N ASP A 38 3.36 4.42 -1.57
CA ASP A 38 3.81 5.78 -1.79
C ASP A 38 5.26 5.87 -2.28
N ARG A 39 6.14 4.95 -1.83
CA ARG A 39 7.49 4.81 -2.39
C ARG A 39 7.44 4.59 -3.90
N TYR A 40 6.59 3.68 -4.36
CA TYR A 40 6.42 3.38 -5.78
C TYR A 40 5.80 4.52 -6.57
N ARG A 41 4.78 5.20 -6.01
CA ARG A 41 4.14 6.36 -6.66
C ARG A 41 5.13 7.50 -6.87
N THR A 42 5.96 7.79 -5.87
CA THR A 42 7.00 8.83 -5.97
C THR A 42 8.02 8.47 -7.05
N ALA A 43 8.50 7.22 -7.08
CA ALA A 43 9.45 6.78 -8.11
C ALA A 43 8.86 6.86 -9.53
N LEU A 44 7.57 6.58 -9.70
CA LEU A 44 6.88 6.77 -10.98
C LEU A 44 6.83 8.25 -11.40
N ARG A 45 6.50 9.16 -10.48
CA ARG A 45 6.41 10.61 -10.76
C ARG A 45 7.78 11.20 -11.11
N GLU A 46 8.83 10.75 -10.43
CA GLU A 46 10.19 11.28 -10.59
C GLU A 46 10.99 10.56 -11.69
N GLY A 47 10.39 9.54 -12.33
CA GLY A 47 11.05 8.71 -13.35
C GLY A 47 12.17 7.82 -12.81
N THR A 48 12.20 7.56 -11.51
CA THR A 48 13.22 6.71 -10.87
C THR A 48 12.77 5.27 -10.64
N LEU A 49 11.63 4.86 -11.23
CA LEU A 49 11.24 3.45 -11.32
C LEU A 49 12.12 2.74 -12.36
N CYS A 50 12.83 1.69 -11.94
CA CYS A 50 13.69 0.94 -12.85
C CYS A 50 12.85 0.19 -13.92
N PRO A 51 13.11 0.38 -15.23
CA PRO A 51 12.35 -0.29 -16.28
C PRO A 51 12.65 -1.79 -16.40
N GLU A 52 13.76 -2.26 -15.85
CA GLU A 52 14.21 -3.65 -15.95
C GLU A 52 13.70 -4.52 -14.79
N CYS A 53 13.87 -4.05 -13.55
CA CYS A 53 13.53 -4.84 -12.36
C CYS A 53 12.37 -4.27 -11.54
N LEU A 54 11.83 -3.11 -11.92
CA LEU A 54 10.73 -2.43 -11.23
C LEU A 54 11.05 -2.01 -9.78
N ALA A 55 12.33 -1.88 -9.41
CA ALA A 55 12.68 -1.28 -8.13
C ALA A 55 12.36 0.23 -8.13
N ALA A 56 11.67 0.70 -7.09
CA ALA A 56 11.44 2.11 -6.82
C ALA A 56 12.70 2.72 -6.20
N ASN A 57 13.39 3.60 -6.94
CA ASN A 57 14.61 4.25 -6.46
C ASN A 57 14.30 5.67 -5.95
N PRO A 58 15.07 6.20 -4.99
CA PRO A 58 14.88 7.56 -4.49
C PRO A 58 15.01 8.64 -5.59
N PRO A 59 14.43 9.83 -5.38
CA PRO A 59 14.58 10.99 -6.25
C PRO A 59 16.04 11.27 -6.63
N GLY A 60 16.28 11.58 -7.90
CA GLY A 60 17.62 11.92 -8.40
C GLY A 60 18.59 10.74 -8.54
N SER A 61 18.13 9.49 -8.32
CA SER A 61 18.93 8.29 -8.58
C SER A 61 19.30 8.20 -10.06
N ARG A 62 20.59 8.01 -10.36
CA ARG A 62 21.10 7.84 -11.73
C ARG A 62 21.17 6.39 -12.19
N TYR A 63 21.22 5.46 -11.24
CA TYR A 63 21.31 4.01 -11.47
C TYR A 63 20.42 3.29 -10.45
N CYS A 64 19.89 2.14 -10.84
CA CYS A 64 19.11 1.29 -9.95
C CYS A 64 20.00 0.63 -8.89
N ALA A 65 19.59 0.68 -7.62
CA ALA A 65 20.32 0.07 -6.51
C ALA A 65 20.30 -1.47 -6.53
N GLU A 66 19.30 -2.09 -7.17
CA GLU A 66 19.12 -3.54 -7.20
C GLU A 66 19.85 -4.19 -8.39
N CYS A 67 19.72 -3.63 -9.59
CA CYS A 67 20.24 -4.24 -10.83
C CYS A 67 21.28 -3.40 -11.58
N GLY A 68 21.51 -2.14 -11.20
CA GLY A 68 22.50 -1.26 -11.83
C GLY A 68 22.06 -0.59 -13.14
N THR A 69 20.85 -0.85 -13.64
CA THR A 69 20.32 -0.18 -14.85
C THR A 69 20.31 1.35 -14.69
N GLY A 70 20.73 2.08 -15.72
CA GLY A 70 20.66 3.53 -15.75
C GLY A 70 19.21 4.03 -15.70
N LEU A 71 18.97 5.06 -14.90
CA LEU A 71 17.64 5.68 -14.76
C LEU A 71 17.65 7.02 -15.48
N GLU A 72 16.63 7.24 -16.30
CA GLU A 72 16.40 8.53 -16.95
C GLU A 72 15.56 9.39 -15.99
N PRO A 73 16.01 10.60 -15.59
CA PRO A 73 15.20 11.46 -14.75
C PRO A 73 13.88 11.75 -15.45
N GLY A 74 12.76 11.48 -14.77
CA GLY A 74 11.45 11.81 -15.30
C GLY A 74 11.29 13.33 -15.36
N ASP A 75 10.70 13.82 -16.44
CA ASP A 75 10.34 15.23 -16.61
C ASP A 75 9.18 15.62 -15.67
N ALA A 76 9.37 15.52 -14.34
CA ALA A 76 8.38 15.88 -13.32
C ALA A 76 8.18 17.40 -13.19
N GLU A 77 8.66 18.18 -14.16
CA GLU A 77 8.48 19.62 -14.27
C GLU A 77 7.54 19.90 -15.45
N ARG A 78 6.24 19.64 -15.25
CA ARG A 78 5.10 20.25 -15.97
C ARG A 78 3.77 19.61 -15.54
N ASP A 79 3.33 19.88 -14.31
CA ASP A 79 1.89 19.98 -14.02
C ASP A 79 1.60 20.87 -12.79
N ASP A 80 1.95 22.16 -12.92
CA ASP A 80 1.36 23.23 -12.12
C ASP A 80 -0.08 23.49 -12.63
N GLY A 81 -1.03 22.62 -12.31
CA GLY A 81 -2.35 22.70 -12.95
C GLY A 81 -3.49 22.02 -12.21
N GLY A 82 -3.92 22.54 -11.05
CA GLY A 82 -5.19 22.07 -10.49
C GLY A 82 -5.57 22.47 -9.07
N ALA A 83 -5.36 23.73 -8.68
CA ALA A 83 -6.09 24.34 -7.57
C ALA A 83 -6.66 25.68 -8.03
N SER A 84 -7.93 25.67 -8.44
CA SER A 84 -8.82 26.83 -8.53
C SER A 84 -10.26 26.35 -8.46
#